data_AF-A0A0M8MBN0-F1
#
_entry.id   AF-A0A0M8MBN0-F1
#
_cell.length_a   1.000
_cell.length_b   1.000
_cell.length_c   1.000
_cell.angle_alpha   90.00
_cell.angle_beta   90.00
_cell.angle_gamma   90.00
#
_symmetry.space_group_name_H-M   'P 1'
#
loop_
_entity.id
_entity.type
_entity.pdbx_description
1 polymer ?
#
loop_
_entity_poly.entity_id
_entity_poly.type
_entity_poly.pdbx_seq_one_letter_code
_entity_poly.pdbx_strand_id
1 'polypeptide(L)'
;MKHLFFSLLFLPFIALAQQQQPSPQFTQLVKQADSLAMAKQYKNAIEAYSKAIAINPDKEVTFRRGAAYLSLQQHDKAIADFTYAINHPDISHSTLTTAYYMRGLCKLLNNGEYTPTGCDDLSMAKSLGLNLDEAGSIVNYYCP
;
A
#
# COMPACT_ATOMS: atom_id res chain seq x y z
N MET A 1 -58.84 23.87 15.02
CA MET A 1 -57.44 23.99 15.48
C MET A 1 -56.55 23.50 14.35
N LYS A 2 -55.59 24.34 13.96
CA LYS A 2 -54.69 24.16 12.82
C LYS A 2 -53.58 23.17 13.19
N HIS A 3 -53.44 22.09 12.42
CA HIS A 3 -52.19 21.34 12.28
C HIS A 3 -52.04 21.10 10.77
N LEU A 4 -51.17 21.82 10.06
CA LEU A 4 -49.70 21.66 9.99
C LEU A 4 -49.32 20.32 9.34
N PHE A 5 -48.24 20.33 8.56
CA PHE A 5 -47.68 19.25 7.71
C PHE A 5 -48.35 19.16 6.33
N PHE A 6 -47.67 19.30 5.19
CA PHE A 6 -46.37 18.75 4.82
C PHE A 6 -45.88 19.50 3.55
N SER A 7 -44.78 20.25 3.63
CA SER A 7 -43.99 20.59 2.44
C SER A 7 -42.51 20.58 2.81
N LEU A 8 -42.00 19.36 3.01
CA LEU A 8 -40.57 19.13 2.96
C LEU A 8 -40.16 19.28 1.49
N LEU A 9 -39.53 20.42 1.22
CA LEU A 9 -38.79 20.71 0.02
C LEU A 9 -37.93 19.48 -0.34
N PHE A 10 -38.21 18.89 -1.50
CA PHE A 10 -37.24 18.04 -2.21
C PHE A 10 -36.06 18.94 -2.53
N LEU A 11 -35.06 18.99 -1.65
CA LEU A 11 -33.73 19.35 -2.09
C LEU A 11 -33.30 18.19 -3.01
N PRO A 12 -33.03 18.46 -4.30
CA PRO A 12 -32.47 17.42 -5.14
C PRO A 12 -31.19 16.99 -4.44
N PHE A 13 -30.94 15.69 -4.39
CA PHE A 13 -29.60 15.17 -4.16
C PHE A 13 -28.74 15.79 -5.26
N ILE A 14 -28.23 17.00 -4.98
CA ILE A 14 -27.09 17.58 -5.66
C ILE A 14 -26.10 16.43 -5.64
N ALA A 15 -25.63 16.06 -6.83
CA ALA A 15 -24.57 15.11 -7.05
C ALA A 15 -23.31 15.59 -6.32
N LEU A 16 -23.33 15.49 -4.99
CA LEU A 16 -22.16 15.38 -4.17
C LEU A 16 -21.56 14.08 -4.66
N ALA A 17 -20.44 14.18 -5.35
CA ALA A 17 -19.56 13.06 -5.62
C ALA A 17 -19.44 12.30 -4.30
N GLN A 18 -20.25 11.25 -4.15
CA GLN A 18 -20.22 10.43 -2.96
C GLN A 18 -18.83 9.84 -2.98
N GLN A 19 -18.05 10.09 -1.93
CA GLN A 19 -16.88 9.27 -1.65
C GLN A 19 -17.41 7.84 -1.56
N GLN A 20 -17.35 7.14 -2.69
CA GLN A 20 -18.03 5.87 -2.87
C GLN A 20 -17.28 4.90 -1.97
N GLN A 21 -17.92 4.53 -0.86
CA GLN A 21 -17.34 3.61 0.10
C GLN A 21 -16.90 2.35 -0.66
N PRO A 22 -15.73 1.78 -0.34
CA PRO A 22 -15.26 0.58 -1.04
C PRO A 22 -16.33 -0.52 -0.97
N SER A 23 -16.51 -1.25 -2.07
CA SER A 23 -17.56 -2.27 -2.13
C SER A 23 -17.43 -3.28 -0.98
N PRO A 24 -18.54 -3.86 -0.49
CA PRO A 24 -18.47 -4.88 0.56
C PRO A 24 -17.55 -6.05 0.19
N GLN A 25 -17.55 -6.44 -1.09
CA GLN A 25 -16.70 -7.50 -1.61
C GLN A 25 -15.21 -7.13 -1.57
N PHE A 26 -14.85 -5.89 -1.99
CA PHE A 26 -13.48 -5.39 -1.84
C PHE A 26 -13.03 -5.44 -0.39
N THR A 27 -13.86 -4.90 0.51
CA THR A 27 -13.56 -4.83 1.94
C THR A 27 -13.37 -6.23 2.55
N GLN A 28 -14.18 -7.20 2.14
CA GLN A 28 -14.05 -8.59 2.59
C GLN A 28 -12.74 -9.24 2.10
N LEU A 29 -12.37 -9.03 0.83
CA LEU A 29 -11.13 -9.57 0.27
C LEU A 29 -9.90 -8.97 0.93
N VAL A 30 -9.88 -7.67 1.21
CA VAL A 30 -8.78 -7.02 1.93
C VAL A 30 -8.65 -7.60 3.34
N LYS A 31 -9.75 -7.72 4.10
CA LYS A 31 -9.73 -8.35 5.43
C LYS A 31 -9.23 -9.79 5.41
N GLN A 32 -9.67 -10.57 4.42
CA GLN A 32 -9.20 -11.93 4.22
C GLN A 32 -7.69 -11.97 3.95
N ALA A 33 -7.22 -11.11 3.03
CA ALA A 33 -5.81 -11.02 2.67
C ALA A 33 -4.93 -10.59 3.86
N ASP A 34 -5.36 -9.59 4.63
CA ASP A 34 -4.69 -9.15 5.85
C ASP A 34 -4.57 -10.31 6.86
N SER A 35 -5.66 -11.05 7.09
CA SER A 35 -5.65 -12.23 7.99
C SER A 35 -4.70 -13.33 7.52
N LEU A 36 -4.69 -13.64 6.22
CA LEU A 36 -3.78 -14.61 5.63
C LEU A 36 -2.31 -14.17 5.75
N ALA A 37 -2.03 -12.87 5.55
CA ALA A 37 -0.70 -12.32 5.71
C ALA A 37 -0.22 -12.41 7.17
N MET A 38 -1.09 -12.11 8.14
CA MET A 38 -0.79 -12.28 9.57
C MET A 38 -0.50 -13.76 9.93
N ALA A 39 -1.20 -14.69 9.28
CA ALA A 39 -0.94 -16.13 9.40
C ALA A 39 0.29 -16.61 8.58
N LYS A 40 1.06 -15.70 7.98
CA LYS A 40 2.22 -15.97 7.11
C LYS A 40 1.88 -16.82 5.87
N GLN A 41 0.61 -16.90 5.49
CA GLN A 41 0.15 -17.57 4.28
C GLN A 41 0.24 -16.64 3.08
N TYR A 42 1.46 -16.19 2.77
CA TYR A 42 1.68 -15.08 1.84
C TYR A 42 1.16 -15.35 0.42
N LYS A 43 1.24 -16.59 -0.08
CA LYS A 43 0.69 -16.96 -1.40
C LYS A 43 -0.82 -16.72 -1.46
N ASN A 44 -1.55 -17.15 -0.44
CA ASN A 44 -3.00 -16.98 -0.35
C ASN A 44 -3.36 -15.49 -0.14
N ALA A 45 -2.57 -14.78 0.67
CA ALA A 45 -2.74 -13.35 0.86
C ALA A 45 -2.60 -12.57 -0.46
N ILE A 46 -1.57 -12.90 -1.26
CA ILE A 46 -1.36 -12.31 -2.58
C ILE A 46 -2.55 -12.55 -3.52
N GLU A 47 -3.13 -13.75 -3.51
CA GLU A 47 -4.30 -14.06 -4.33
C GLU A 47 -5.51 -13.20 -3.91
N ALA A 48 -5.79 -13.11 -2.61
CA ALA A 48 -6.88 -12.31 -2.07
C ALA A 48 -6.68 -10.80 -2.33
N TYR A 49 -5.45 -10.28 -2.14
CA TYR A 49 -5.12 -8.90 -2.50
C TYR A 49 -5.29 -8.65 -4.00
N SER A 50 -4.87 -9.57 -4.86
CA SER A 50 -5.00 -9.42 -6.31
C SER A 50 -6.46 -9.37 -6.75
N LYS A 51 -7.31 -10.20 -6.13
CA LYS A 51 -8.77 -10.13 -6.32
C LYS A 51 -9.35 -8.80 -5.86
N ALA A 52 -8.90 -8.26 -4.72
CA ALA A 52 -9.34 -6.95 -4.24
C ALA A 52 -8.91 -5.82 -5.19
N ILE A 53 -7.65 -5.82 -5.63
CA ILE A 53 -7.09 -4.82 -6.56
C ILE A 53 -7.81 -4.85 -7.92
N ALA A 54 -8.25 -6.02 -8.38
CA ALA A 54 -9.04 -6.14 -9.60
C ALA A 54 -10.43 -5.50 -9.49
N ILE A 55 -11.01 -5.41 -8.28
CA ILE A 55 -12.29 -4.72 -8.03
C ILE A 55 -12.06 -3.21 -7.92
N ASN A 56 -11.06 -2.82 -7.13
CA ASN A 56 -10.69 -1.42 -6.92
C ASN A 56 -9.17 -1.32 -6.78
N PRO A 57 -8.48 -0.75 -7.77
CA PRO A 57 -7.05 -0.48 -7.66
C PRO A 57 -6.78 0.49 -6.50
N ASP A 58 -6.18 -0.03 -5.43
CA ASP A 58 -5.90 0.74 -4.22
C ASP A 58 -4.41 0.65 -3.88
N LYS A 59 -3.79 1.81 -3.62
CA LYS A 59 -2.36 1.94 -3.32
C LYS A 59 -1.93 1.24 -2.03
N GLU A 60 -2.76 1.26 -0.99
CA GLU A 60 -2.44 0.67 0.32
C GLU A 60 -2.60 -0.86 0.24
N VAL A 61 -3.58 -1.35 -0.51
CA VAL A 61 -3.74 -2.78 -0.79
C VAL A 61 -2.60 -3.29 -1.68
N THR A 62 -2.20 -2.50 -2.69
CA THR A 62 -1.08 -2.84 -3.58
C THR A 62 0.24 -2.86 -2.81
N PHE A 63 0.50 -1.86 -1.95
CA PHE A 63 1.64 -1.85 -1.03
C PHE A 63 1.69 -3.12 -0.16
N ARG A 64 0.56 -3.51 0.44
CA ARG A 64 0.47 -4.74 1.25
C ARG A 64 0.72 -6.01 0.46
N ARG A 65 0.30 -6.07 -0.81
CA ARG A 65 0.65 -7.18 -1.71
C ARG A 65 2.15 -7.22 -1.99
N GLY A 66 2.78 -6.06 -2.21
CA GLY A 66 4.23 -5.93 -2.33
C GLY A 66 4.99 -6.48 -1.12
N ALA A 67 4.51 -6.19 0.10
CA ALA A 67 5.07 -6.75 1.33
C ALA A 67 4.96 -8.28 1.40
N ALA A 68 3.84 -8.85 0.93
CA ALA A 68 3.67 -10.29 0.84
C ALA A 68 4.59 -10.92 -0.23
N TYR A 69 4.82 -10.26 -1.37
CA TYR A 69 5.79 -10.70 -2.36
C TYR A 69 7.22 -10.69 -1.83
N LEU A 70 7.62 -9.63 -1.09
CA LEU A 70 8.93 -9.56 -0.44
C LEU A 70 9.13 -10.72 0.54
N SER A 71 8.10 -11.06 1.33
CA SER A 71 8.14 -12.20 2.25
C SER A 71 8.33 -13.55 1.54
N LEU A 72 8.04 -13.63 0.24
CA LEU A 72 8.28 -14.78 -0.63
C LEU A 72 9.53 -14.62 -1.51
N GLN A 73 10.36 -13.60 -1.27
CA GLN A 73 11.56 -13.27 -2.07
C GLN A 73 11.25 -13.03 -3.57
N GLN A 74 10.01 -12.68 -3.89
CA GLN A 74 9.62 -12.29 -5.26
C GLN A 74 9.92 -10.80 -5.46
N HIS A 75 11.21 -10.45 -5.45
CA HIS A 75 11.70 -9.07 -5.38
C HIS A 75 11.18 -8.19 -6.53
N ASP A 76 11.19 -8.67 -7.78
CA ASP A 76 10.70 -7.89 -8.93
C ASP A 76 9.22 -7.48 -8.79
N LYS A 77 8.38 -8.41 -8.33
CA LYS A 77 6.95 -8.15 -8.13
C LYS A 77 6.72 -7.20 -6.97
N ALA A 78 7.50 -7.34 -5.90
CA ALA A 78 7.46 -6.41 -4.77
C ALA A 78 7.89 -4.99 -5.20
N ILE A 79 8.96 -4.86 -5.99
CA ILE A 79 9.43 -3.59 -6.54
C ILE A 79 8.35 -2.92 -7.39
N ALA A 80 7.66 -3.68 -8.23
CA ALA A 80 6.56 -3.17 -9.05
C ALA A 80 5.40 -2.63 -8.18
N ASP A 81 4.96 -3.39 -7.18
CA ASP A 81 3.87 -3.00 -6.29
C ASP A 81 4.23 -1.79 -5.41
N PHE A 82 5.46 -1.73 -4.88
CA PHE A 82 5.92 -0.55 -4.12
C PHE A 82 6.06 0.68 -5.01
N THR A 83 6.51 0.52 -6.25
CA THR A 83 6.60 1.64 -7.21
C THR A 83 5.23 2.21 -7.55
N TYR A 84 4.24 1.34 -7.74
CA TYR A 84 2.84 1.78 -7.92
C TYR A 84 2.37 2.62 -6.74
N ALA A 85 2.61 2.16 -5.51
CA ALA A 85 2.20 2.87 -4.31
C ALA A 85 2.89 4.24 -4.18
N ILE A 86 4.22 4.30 -4.36
CA ILE A 86 5.03 5.52 -4.28
C ILE A 86 4.56 6.60 -5.27
N ASN A 87 4.16 6.20 -6.47
CA ASN A 87 3.74 7.13 -7.52
C ASN A 87 2.28 7.63 -7.34
N HIS A 88 1.56 7.14 -6.34
CA HIS A 88 0.18 7.55 -6.13
C HIS A 88 0.11 8.88 -5.37
N PRO A 89 -0.62 9.91 -5.85
CA PRO A 89 -0.60 11.27 -5.30
C PRO A 89 -1.03 11.35 -3.83
N ASP A 90 -2.03 10.56 -3.43
CA ASP A 90 -2.58 10.59 -2.07
C ASP A 90 -1.99 9.55 -1.10
N ILE A 91 -0.79 9.01 -1.37
CA ILE A 91 -0.12 8.07 -0.44
C ILE A 91 0.18 8.75 0.89
N SER A 92 -0.12 8.05 1.99
CA SER A 92 0.17 8.58 3.32
C SER A 92 1.69 8.73 3.52
N HIS A 93 2.12 9.76 4.25
CA HIS A 93 3.55 9.96 4.53
C HIS A 93 4.20 8.72 5.14
N SER A 94 3.52 8.05 6.08
CA SER A 94 4.01 6.80 6.68
C SER A 94 4.14 5.65 5.69
N THR A 95 3.15 5.45 4.81
CA THR A 95 3.22 4.41 3.77
C THR A 95 4.32 4.74 2.76
N LEU A 96 4.49 6.01 2.39
CA LEU A 96 5.53 6.47 1.49
C LEU A 96 6.94 6.16 2.04
N THR A 97 7.21 6.56 3.29
CA THR A 97 8.48 6.25 3.98
C THR A 97 8.77 4.75 3.97
N THR A 98 7.76 3.94 4.30
CA THR A 98 7.89 2.48 4.37
C THR A 98 8.05 1.87 2.97
N ALA A 99 7.36 2.37 1.96
CA ALA A 99 7.45 1.87 0.59
C ALA A 99 8.83 2.11 -0.02
N TYR A 100 9.43 3.29 0.20
CA TYR A 100 10.81 3.54 -0.18
C TYR A 100 11.77 2.57 0.52
N TYR A 101 11.63 2.39 1.83
CA TYR A 101 12.45 1.44 2.58
C TYR A 101 12.35 0.01 2.01
N MET A 102 11.13 -0.52 1.87
CA MET A 102 10.91 -1.88 1.40
C MET A 102 11.32 -2.08 -0.05
N ARG A 103 11.13 -1.08 -0.93
CA ARG A 103 11.61 -1.13 -2.32
C ARG A 103 13.14 -1.11 -2.39
N GLY A 104 13.78 -0.27 -1.59
CA GLY A 104 15.24 -0.23 -1.46
C GLY A 104 15.80 -1.59 -1.05
N LEU A 105 15.22 -2.23 -0.02
CA LEU A 105 15.59 -3.59 0.37
C LEU A 105 15.41 -4.60 -0.76
N CYS A 106 14.26 -4.58 -1.45
CA CYS A 106 14.03 -5.50 -2.57
C CYS A 106 15.10 -5.35 -3.65
N LYS A 107 15.43 -4.11 -4.02
CA LYS A 107 16.44 -3.80 -5.04
C LYS A 107 17.83 -4.30 -4.67
N LEU A 108 18.22 -4.16 -3.40
CA LEU A 108 19.52 -4.63 -2.90
C LEU A 108 19.59 -6.16 -2.82
N LEU A 109 18.50 -6.81 -2.45
CA LEU A 109 18.40 -8.27 -2.36
C LEU A 109 18.19 -8.94 -3.72
N ASN A 110 17.86 -8.19 -4.78
CA ASN A 110 17.63 -8.71 -6.12
C ASN A 110 18.96 -8.92 -6.89
N ASN A 111 19.80 -9.84 -6.40
CA ASN A 111 21.08 -10.23 -7.02
C ASN A 111 22.05 -9.07 -7.30
N GLY A 112 21.88 -7.92 -6.64
CA GLY A 112 22.71 -6.72 -6.85
C GLY A 112 22.44 -5.94 -8.14
N GLU A 113 21.40 -6.29 -8.92
CA GLU A 113 21.09 -5.62 -10.20
C GLU A 113 20.70 -4.14 -10.02
N TYR A 114 20.13 -3.80 -8.86
CA TYR A 114 19.55 -2.48 -8.60
C TYR A 114 20.28 -1.68 -7.52
N THR A 115 21.53 -2.04 -7.18
CA THR A 115 22.20 -1.54 -5.97
C THR A 115 22.22 -0.01 -5.82
N PRO A 116 22.65 0.79 -6.81
CA PRO A 116 22.62 2.25 -6.68
C PRO A 116 21.22 2.79 -6.38
N THR A 117 20.23 2.33 -7.16
CA THR A 117 18.84 2.77 -7.01
C THR A 117 18.15 2.23 -5.75
N GLY A 118 18.71 1.19 -5.12
CA GLY A 118 18.28 0.68 -3.82
C GLY A 118 18.76 1.60 -2.70
N CYS A 119 20.00 2.06 -2.79
CA CYS A 119 20.56 3.05 -1.86
C CYS A 119 19.86 4.41 -1.93
N ASP A 120 19.46 4.83 -3.13
CA ASP A 120 18.65 6.05 -3.32
C ASP A 120 17.32 5.96 -2.59
N ASP A 121 16.64 4.81 -2.67
CA ASP A 121 15.37 4.58 -1.99
C ASP A 121 15.54 4.60 -0.45
N LEU A 122 16.61 4.00 0.07
CA LEU A 122 16.91 4.02 1.49
C LEU A 122 17.23 5.45 1.99
N SER A 123 17.97 6.21 1.19
CA SER A 123 18.27 7.62 1.46
C SER A 123 17.00 8.48 1.47
N MET A 124 16.09 8.22 0.53
CA MET A 124 14.77 8.85 0.50
C MET A 124 13.96 8.52 1.75
N ALA A 125 13.87 7.24 2.13
CA ALA A 125 13.15 6.82 3.34
C ALA A 125 13.69 7.52 4.60
N LYS A 126 15.01 7.66 4.73
CA LYS A 126 15.64 8.45 5.81
C LYS A 126 15.20 9.91 5.78
N SER A 127 15.21 10.55 4.61
CA SER A 127 14.77 11.94 4.47
C SER A 127 13.30 12.15 4.84
N LEU A 128 12.49 11.10 4.69
CA LEU A 128 11.08 11.04 5.10
C LEU A 128 10.91 10.58 6.56
N GLY A 129 11.97 10.61 7.38
CA GLY A 129 11.90 10.38 8.82
C GLY A 129 11.95 8.91 9.27
N LEU A 130 12.38 7.97 8.42
CA LEU A 130 12.67 6.61 8.87
C LEU A 130 13.77 6.63 9.96
N ASN A 131 13.45 6.19 11.17
CA ASN A 131 14.47 6.06 12.22
C ASN A 131 15.43 4.91 11.86
N LEU A 132 16.73 5.25 11.80
CA LEU A 132 17.80 4.39 11.30
C LEU A 132 18.37 3.44 12.33
N ASP A 133 17.91 3.45 13.58
CA ASP A 133 18.52 2.60 14.61
C ASP A 133 18.34 1.09 14.31
N GLU A 134 17.30 0.70 13.56
CA GLU A 134 17.03 -0.69 13.15
C GLU A 134 17.38 -0.96 11.66
N ALA A 135 17.22 0.04 10.78
CA ALA A 135 17.50 -0.06 9.35
C ALA A 135 18.97 0.27 8.98
N GLY A 136 19.67 1.03 9.84
CA GLY A 136 21.00 1.58 9.57
C GLY A 136 22.08 0.53 9.40
N SER A 137 21.97 -0.62 10.07
CA SER A 137 22.89 -1.74 9.87
C SER A 137 22.79 -2.32 8.46
N ILE A 138 21.60 -2.37 7.88
CA ILE A 138 21.37 -2.85 6.52
C ILE A 138 21.83 -1.79 5.51
N VAL A 139 21.44 -0.53 5.71
CA VAL A 139 21.84 0.57 4.81
C VAL A 139 23.36 0.68 4.75
N ASN A 140 24.05 0.73 5.89
CA ASN A 140 25.51 0.88 5.93
C ASN A 140 26.25 -0.35 5.37
N TYR A 141 25.63 -1.54 5.41
CA TYR A 141 26.20 -2.75 4.82
C TYR A 141 26.12 -2.73 3.29
N TYR A 142 25.01 -2.25 2.74
CA TYR A 142 24.77 -2.29 1.29
C TYR A 142 25.08 -0.97 0.56
N CYS A 143 25.17 0.14 1.28
CA CYS A 143 25.30 1.51 0.76
C CYS A 143 26.41 2.28 1.49
N PRO A 144 27.69 1.95 1.24
CA PRO A 144 28.85 2.63 1.84
C PRO A 144 29.11 4.03 1.28
#